data_AF-A0AAU9I8Z1-F1
#
_entry.id   AF-A0AAU9I8Z1-F1
#
_cell.length_a   1.000
_cell.length_b   1.000
_cell.length_c   1.000
_cell.angle_alpha   90.00
_cell.angle_beta   90.00
_cell.angle_gamma   90.00
#
_symmetry.space_group_name_H-M   'P 1'
#
loop_
_entity.id
_entity.type
_entity.pdbx_description
1 polymer ?
#
loop_
_entity_poly.entity_id
_entity_poly.type
_entity_poly.pdbx_seq_one_letter_code
_entity_poly.pdbx_strand_id
1 'polypeptide(L)'
;MALQCGMGFGYITGFLFSTVEAAHAFSTIVLFPLQAFGGENVKINSIPISWRWITYITPFKWVFQGYTVNEYTDWEKDCDTDCDLIGDLGWSDQQWQGIVGIIVLSTCVRLIAFFILKLQTRNRRS
;
A
#
# COMPACT_ATOMS: atom_id res chain seq x y z
N MET A 1 6.02 9.48 -5.00
CA MET A 1 5.12 9.29 -3.85
C MET A 1 5.25 7.91 -3.20
N ALA A 2 5.46 6.83 -3.96
CA ALA A 2 5.72 5.47 -3.45
C ALA A 2 6.93 5.35 -2.47
N LEU A 3 7.96 6.18 -2.63
CA LEU A 3 9.13 6.23 -1.73
C LEU A 3 8.76 6.54 -0.26
N GLN A 4 7.68 7.28 -0.01
CA GLN A 4 7.27 7.62 1.35
C GLN A 4 6.68 6.44 2.12
N CYS A 5 6.05 5.49 1.44
CA CYS A 5 5.54 4.26 2.05
C CYS A 5 6.67 3.28 2.37
N GLY A 6 7.69 3.19 1.50
CA GLY A 6 8.91 2.43 1.76
C GLY A 6 9.67 2.94 2.98
N MET A 7 9.78 4.27 3.13
CA MET A 7 10.36 4.88 4.34
C MET A 7 9.52 4.58 5.59
N GLY A 8 8.18 4.59 5.49
CA GLY A 8 7.28 4.23 6.59
C GLY A 8 7.45 2.77 7.06
N PHE A 9 7.59 1.83 6.13
CA PHE A 9 7.88 0.42 6.44
C PHE A 9 9.26 0.26 7.09
N GLY A 10 10.28 0.94 6.57
CA GLY A 10 11.63 0.92 7.14
C GLY A 10 11.70 1.48 8.57
N TYR A 11 10.86 2.47 8.89
CA TYR A 11 10.72 2.94 10.26
C TYR A 11 10.12 1.87 11.17
N ILE A 12 9.01 1.23 10.79
CA ILE A 12 8.37 0.17 11.61
C ILE A 12 9.35 -0.98 11.89
N THR A 13 10.05 -1.46 10.86
CA THR A 13 10.97 -2.60 11.02
C THR A 13 12.25 -2.23 11.77
N GLY A 14 12.71 -0.98 11.65
CA GLY A 14 13.78 -0.44 12.49
C GLY A 14 13.45 -0.32 13.98
N PHE A 15 12.16 -0.30 14.36
CA PHE A 15 11.74 -0.26 15.77
C PHE A 15 11.45 -1.64 16.37
N LEU A 16 11.02 -2.60 15.54
CA LEU A 16 10.73 -3.97 15.99
C LEU A 16 11.99 -4.79 16.24
N PHE A 17 13.09 -4.49 15.55
CA PHE A 17 14.31 -5.28 15.62
C PHE A 17 15.53 -4.41 15.94
N SER A 18 16.38 -4.90 16.84
CA SER A 18 17.61 -4.20 17.25
C SER A 18 18.74 -4.32 16.22
N THR A 19 18.57 -5.17 15.20
CA THR A 19 19.54 -5.41 14.13
C THR A 19 18.91 -5.13 12.76
N VAL A 20 19.68 -4.48 11.89
CA VAL A 20 19.25 -4.11 10.54
C VAL A 20 18.95 -5.34 9.68
N GLU A 21 19.70 -6.42 9.86
CA GLU A 21 19.53 -7.68 9.12
C GLU A 21 18.19 -8.35 9.44
N ALA A 22 17.79 -8.41 10.72
CA ALA A 22 16.49 -8.96 11.11
C ALA A 22 15.34 -8.05 10.65
N ALA A 23 15.51 -6.73 10.74
CA ALA A 23 14.53 -5.77 10.22
C ALA A 23 14.31 -5.94 8.71
N HIS A 24 15.38 -6.15 7.95
CA HIS A 24 15.31 -6.31 6.50
C HIS A 24 14.67 -7.64 6.10
N ALA A 25 15.04 -8.75 6.76
CA ALA A 25 14.43 -10.06 6.53
C ALA A 25 12.92 -10.02 6.82
N PHE A 26 12.53 -9.43 7.95
CA PHE A 26 11.13 -9.29 8.32
C PHE A 26 10.34 -8.39 7.35
N SER A 27 10.94 -7.27 6.92
CA SER A 27 10.34 -6.38 5.92
C SER A 27 9.99 -7.16 4.65
N THR A 28 10.92 -7.95 4.13
CA THR A 28 10.70 -8.73 2.90
C THR A 28 9.59 -9.77 3.08
N ILE A 29 9.56 -10.47 4.21
CA ILE A 29 8.53 -11.48 4.52
C ILE A 29 7.13 -10.84 4.57
N VAL A 30 7.02 -9.63 5.12
CA VAL A 30 5.72 -8.92 5.24
C VAL A 30 5.31 -8.25 3.93
N LEU A 31 6.25 -7.72 3.15
CA LEU A 31 5.94 -7.04 1.90
C LEU A 31 5.41 -8.00 0.83
N PHE A 32 5.90 -9.24 0.78
CA PHE A 32 5.50 -10.23 -0.21
C PHE A 32 3.98 -10.52 -0.22
N PRO A 33 3.32 -10.87 0.91
CA PRO A 33 1.87 -11.03 0.92
C PRO A 33 1.13 -9.71 0.68
N LEU A 34 1.64 -8.56 1.15
CA LEU A 34 0.99 -7.26 0.91
C LEU A 34 0.97 -6.87 -0.57
N GLN A 35 1.99 -7.29 -1.32
CA GLN A 35 2.05 -7.10 -2.77
C GLN A 35 1.03 -7.97 -3.51
N ALA A 36 0.81 -9.22 -3.06
CA ALA A 36 -0.20 -10.10 -3.65
C ALA A 36 -1.62 -9.52 -3.58
N PHE A 37 -1.94 -8.80 -2.50
CA PHE A 37 -3.22 -8.10 -2.34
C PHE A 37 -3.25 -6.67 -2.94
N GLY A 38 -2.19 -6.27 -3.65
CA GLY A 38 -2.05 -4.94 -4.27
C GLY A 38 -2.91 -4.71 -5.52
N GLY A 39 -3.62 -5.72 -6.03
CA GLY A 39 -4.46 -5.58 -7.22
C GLY A 39 -3.76 -5.81 -8.56
N GLU A 40 -2.43 -5.93 -8.57
CA GLU A 40 -1.61 -6.19 -9.76
C GLU A 40 -1.60 -7.68 -10.19
N ASN A 41 -1.65 -8.60 -9.22
CA ASN A 41 -1.63 -10.04 -9.45
C ASN A 41 -3.04 -10.66 -9.45
N VAL A 42 -3.96 -10.06 -8.70
CA VAL A 42 -5.33 -10.56 -8.51
C VAL A 42 -6.29 -9.39 -8.63
N LYS A 43 -7.30 -9.52 -9.49
CA LYS A 43 -8.35 -8.50 -9.64
C LYS A 43 -9.04 -8.25 -8.28
N ILE A 44 -9.22 -6.98 -7.91
CA ILE A 44 -9.81 -6.59 -6.62
C ILE A 44 -11.26 -7.10 -6.47
N ASN A 45 -11.95 -7.30 -7.59
CA ASN A 45 -13.30 -7.89 -7.64
C ASN A 45 -13.33 -9.40 -7.38
N SER A 46 -12.22 -10.10 -7.60
CA SER A 46 -12.13 -11.55 -7.36
C SER A 46 -11.72 -11.89 -5.92
N ILE A 47 -11.35 -10.89 -5.10
CA ILE A 47 -10.95 -11.10 -3.70
C ILE A 47 -12.21 -11.25 -2.82
N PRO A 48 -12.32 -12.31 -2.00
CA PRO A 48 -13.44 -12.49 -1.08
C PRO A 48 -13.61 -11.28 -0.14
N ILE A 49 -14.86 -10.92 0.17
CA ILE A 49 -15.20 -9.78 1.03
C ILE A 49 -14.46 -9.80 2.37
N SER A 50 -14.27 -10.99 2.97
CA SER A 50 -13.56 -11.15 4.24
C SER A 50 -12.07 -10.80 4.19
N TRP A 51 -11.44 -10.79 3.00
CA TRP A 51 -10.02 -10.47 2.80
C TRP A 51 -9.82 -9.10 2.14
N ARG A 52 -10.91 -8.49 1.69
CA ARG A 52 -10.87 -7.21 0.95
C ARG A 52 -10.31 -6.06 1.78
N TRP A 53 -10.44 -6.10 3.11
CA TRP A 53 -9.87 -5.08 4.00
C TRP A 53 -8.34 -4.96 3.87
N ILE A 54 -7.62 -6.05 3.61
CA ILE A 54 -6.16 -6.06 3.44
C ILE A 54 -5.76 -5.18 2.26
N THR A 55 -6.56 -5.19 1.19
CA THR A 55 -6.33 -4.37 0.00
C THR A 55 -6.30 -2.86 0.33
N TYR A 56 -7.03 -2.41 1.36
CA TYR A 56 -7.02 -0.99 1.76
C TYR A 56 -5.82 -0.62 2.64
N ILE A 57 -5.21 -1.59 3.32
CA ILE A 57 -4.04 -1.38 4.18
C ILE A 57 -2.75 -1.41 3.36
N THR A 58 -2.72 -2.18 2.28
CA THR A 58 -1.53 -2.26 1.43
C THR A 58 -1.32 -0.97 0.63
N PRO A 59 -0.13 -0.33 0.69
CA PRO A 59 0.17 0.84 -0.13
C PRO A 59 0.22 0.49 -1.62
N PHE A 60 0.48 -0.78 -1.97
CA PHE A 60 0.59 -1.25 -3.35
C PHE A 60 -0.70 -1.02 -4.13
N LYS A 61 -1.87 -1.27 -3.51
CA LYS A 61 -3.18 -0.99 -4.14
C LYS A 61 -3.30 0.45 -4.58
N TRP A 62 -3.05 1.40 -3.68
CA TRP A 62 -3.28 2.81 -3.96
C TRP A 62 -2.30 3.38 -4.98
N VAL A 63 -1.07 2.88 -4.96
CA VAL A 63 -0.03 3.22 -5.94
C VAL A 63 -0.39 2.69 -7.31
N PHE A 64 -0.74 1.41 -7.39
CA PHE A 64 -1.14 0.76 -8.64
C PHE A 64 -2.41 1.41 -9.20
N GLN A 65 -3.40 1.69 -8.34
CA GLN A 65 -4.59 2.46 -8.67
C GLN A 65 -4.27 3.81 -9.30
N GLY A 66 -3.42 4.60 -8.66
CA GLY A 66 -3.01 5.90 -9.18
C GLY A 66 -2.30 5.80 -10.52
N TYR A 67 -1.44 4.80 -10.72
CA TYR A 67 -0.69 4.64 -11.97
C TYR A 67 -1.58 4.23 -13.14
N THR A 68 -2.45 3.22 -12.99
CA THR A 68 -3.29 2.79 -14.12
C THR A 68 -4.34 3.84 -14.46
N VAL A 69 -4.93 4.53 -13.49
CA VAL A 69 -5.85 5.62 -13.83
C VAL A 69 -5.09 6.82 -14.44
N ASN A 70 -3.85 7.08 -14.05
CA ASN A 70 -3.06 8.13 -14.69
C ASN A 70 -2.69 7.80 -16.15
N GLU A 71 -2.34 6.55 -16.42
CA GLU A 71 -1.83 6.13 -17.73
C GLU A 71 -2.96 5.78 -18.71
N TYR A 72 -4.04 5.16 -18.24
CA TYR A 72 -5.06 4.57 -19.10
C TYR A 72 -6.33 5.43 -19.22
N THR A 73 -6.44 6.56 -18.51
CA THR A 73 -7.59 7.49 -18.67
C THR A 73 -7.56 8.23 -20.00
N ASP A 74 -6.38 8.63 -20.47
CA ASP A 74 -6.20 9.40 -21.71
C ASP A 74 -5.72 8.54 -22.90
N TRP A 75 -5.68 7.21 -22.73
CA TRP A 75 -5.22 6.32 -23.79
C TRP A 75 -6.33 6.12 -24.84
N GLU A 76 -6.07 6.56 -26.07
CA GLU A 76 -6.88 6.21 -27.24
C GLU A 76 -6.97 4.67 -27.35
N LYS A 77 -8.16 4.14 -27.07
CA LYS A 77 -8.44 2.70 -27.09
C LYS A 77 -8.35 2.18 -28.52
N ASP A 78 -7.18 1.69 -28.90
CA ASP A 78 -6.97 0.98 -30.17
C ASP A 78 -7.45 -0.49 -30.04
N CYS A 79 -8.68 -0.65 -29.55
CA CYS A 79 -9.28 -1.95 -29.21
C CYS A 79 -10.62 -2.11 -29.93
N ASP A 80 -10.76 -3.20 -30.69
CA ASP A 80 -11.93 -3.51 -31.53
C ASP A 80 -13.18 -3.93 -30.72
N THR A 81 -13.06 -4.04 -29.40
CA THR A 81 -14.14 -4.37 -28.45
C THR A 81 -14.02 -3.41 -27.28
N ASP A 82 -15.14 -3.09 -26.61
CA ASP A 82 -15.23 -2.14 -25.48
C ASP A 82 -14.27 -2.53 -24.34
N CYS A 83 -13.01 -2.10 -24.44
CA CYS A 83 -11.96 -2.42 -23.48
C CYS A 83 -11.96 -1.35 -22.39
N ASP A 84 -12.74 -1.57 -21.35
CA ASP A 84 -12.63 -0.81 -20.11
C ASP A 84 -11.70 -1.51 -19.11
N LEU A 85 -10.39 -1.27 -19.28
CA LEU A 85 -9.35 -1.82 -18.40
C LEU A 85 -9.51 -1.38 -16.94
N ILE A 86 -9.99 -0.15 -16.71
CA ILE A 86 -10.15 0.42 -15.36
C ILE A 86 -11.34 -0.23 -14.66
N GLY A 87 -12.47 -0.37 -15.36
CA GLY A 87 -13.66 -1.09 -14.89
C GLY A 87 -13.38 -2.57 -14.61
N ASP A 88 -12.61 -3.24 -15.46
CA ASP A 88 -12.26 -4.66 -15.32
C ASP A 88 -11.39 -4.96 -14.08
N LEU A 89 -10.57 -4.00 -13.67
CA LEU A 89 -9.77 -4.07 -12.44
C LEU A 89 -10.62 -3.75 -11.19
N GLY A 90 -11.82 -3.20 -11.39
CA GLY A 90 -12.77 -2.82 -10.33
C GLY A 90 -12.44 -1.50 -9.68
N TRP A 91 -11.82 -0.58 -10.42
CA TRP A 91 -11.38 0.70 -9.89
C TRP A 91 -12.34 1.81 -10.29
N SER A 92 -12.38 2.87 -9.48
CA SER A 92 -13.04 4.10 -9.88
C SER A 92 -12.08 4.89 -10.79
N ASP A 93 -12.61 5.60 -11.78
CA ASP A 93 -11.85 6.50 -12.68
C ASP A 93 -11.21 7.70 -11.97
N GLN A 94 -11.27 7.71 -10.64
CA GLN A 94 -10.99 8.86 -9.83
C GLN A 94 -9.57 8.80 -9.27
N GLN A 95 -8.62 9.42 -9.98
CA GLN A 95 -7.18 9.46 -9.62
C GLN A 95 -6.90 9.93 -8.19
N TRP A 96 -7.70 10.86 -7.64
CA TRP A 96 -7.46 11.42 -6.31
C TRP A 96 -7.60 10.40 -5.19
N GLN A 97 -8.36 9.32 -5.39
CA GLN A 97 -8.54 8.28 -4.35
C GLN A 97 -7.23 7.55 -4.05
N GLY A 98 -6.42 7.27 -5.08
CA GLY A 98 -5.09 6.68 -4.91
C GLY A 98 -4.13 7.61 -4.15
N ILE A 99 -4.11 8.88 -4.52
CA ILE A 99 -3.24 9.90 -3.90
C ILE A 99 -3.58 10.10 -2.42
N VAL A 100 -4.87 10.31 -2.12
CA VAL A 100 -5.35 10.52 -0.76
C VAL A 100 -5.12 9.27 0.10
N GLY A 101 -5.38 8.07 -0.45
CA GLY A 101 -5.14 6.81 0.25
C GLY A 101 -3.70 6.64 0.71
N ILE A 102 -2.72 6.96 -0.15
CA ILE A 102 -1.29 6.89 0.18
C ILE A 102 -0.91 7.91 1.27
N ILE A 103 -1.39 9.15 1.16
CA ILE A 103 -1.06 10.22 2.11
C ILE A 103 -1.59 9.88 3.51
N VAL A 104 -2.84 9.43 3.59
CA VAL A 104 -3.48 9.03 4.84
C VAL A 104 -2.73 7.84 5.45
N LEU A 105 -2.49 6.78 4.68
CA LEU A 105 -1.78 5.59 5.16
C LEU A 105 -0.37 5.91 5.66
N SER A 106 0.40 6.71 4.91
CA SER A 106 1.75 7.16 5.30
C SER A 106 1.74 7.96 6.60
N THR A 107 0.78 8.86 6.77
CA THR A 107 0.65 9.68 7.98
C THR A 107 0.25 8.81 9.18
N CYS A 108 -0.70 7.89 9.01
CA CYS A 108 -1.11 6.94 10.05
C CYS A 108 0.07 6.07 10.52
N VAL A 109 0.86 5.52 9.60
CA VAL A 109 2.05 4.71 9.94
C VAL A 109 3.05 5.51 10.79
N ARG A 110 3.31 6.76 10.44
CA ARG A 110 4.23 7.63 11.20
C ARG A 110 3.71 7.99 12.59
N LEU A 111 2.41 8.23 12.71
CA LEU A 111 1.78 8.48 14.02
C LEU A 111 1.88 7.24 14.92
N ILE A 112 1.55 6.06 14.38
CA ILE A 112 1.67 4.79 15.12
C ILE A 112 3.11 4.58 15.58
N ALA A 113 4.09 4.79 14.69
CA ALA A 113 5.51 4.69 15.02
C ALA A 113 5.91 5.64 16.16
N PHE A 114 5.47 6.91 16.09
CA PHE A 114 5.74 7.89 17.15
C PHE A 114 5.17 7.47 18.51
N PHE A 115 3.95 6.91 18.54
CA PHE A 115 3.34 6.41 19.77
C PHE A 115 4.09 5.21 20.35
N ILE A 116 4.49 4.23 19.52
CA ILE A 116 5.24 3.05 19.97
C ILE A 116 6.59 3.46 20.56
N LEU A 117 7.32 4.36 19.89
CA LEU A 117 8.58 4.90 20.40
C LEU A 117 8.42 5.60 21.75
N LYS A 118 7.35 6.40 21.91
CA LYS A 118 7.06 7.08 23.18
C LYS A 118 6.78 6.08 24.29
N LEU A 119 6.08 4.99 24.01
CA LEU A 119 5.81 3.91 24.97
C LEU A 119 7.09 3.15 25.35
N GLN A 120 7.93 2.80 24.38
CA GLN A 120 9.20 2.11 24.62
C GLN A 120 10.19 2.97 25.41
N THR A 121 10.28 4.27 25.10
CA THR A 121 11.14 5.22 25.83
C THR A 121 10.66 5.43 27.26
N ARG A 122 9.34 5.43 27.49
CA ARG A 122 8.76 5.49 28.84
C ARG A 122 9.06 4.21 29.63
N ASN A 123 8.97 3.04 29.01
CA ASN A 123 9.21 1.76 29.68
C ASN A 123 10.68 1.51 30.03
N ARG A 124 11.63 2.06 29.27
CA ARG A 124 13.08 1.98 29.59
C ARG A 124 13.53 2.93 30.71
N ARG A 125 12.70 3.89 31.12
CA ARG A 125 12.99 4.86 32.21
C ARG A 125 12.38 4.48 33.56
N SER A 126 11.55 3.43 33.62
CA SER A 126 11.03 2.84 34.86
C SER A 126 11.85 1.62 35.25
#